data_AF-A0A6B3IFR3-F1
#
_entry.id   AF-A0A6B3IFR3-F1
#
_cell.length_a   1.000
_cell.length_b   1.000
_cell.length_c   1.000
_cell.angle_alpha   90.00
_cell.angle_beta   90.00
_cell.angle_gamma   90.00
#
_symmetry.space_group_name_H-M   'P 1'
#
loop_
_entity.id
_entity.type
_entity.pdbx_description
1 polymer ?
#
loop_
_entity_poly.entity_id
_entity_poly.type
_entity_poly.pdbx_seq_one_letter_code
_entity_poly.pdbx_strand_id
1 'polypeptide(L)'
;ATVAWGGCAVSVALIAGLDGHLPLWGGMLLWALPWVLYLSIVQVGQVWYGFGWESLLLETGFLAVFLGTGDTAPPVLVLWLLRWLLFRLEFGAGLIKMRGDACWRKLTCLDFHHETQPMPGPLSWFFHHLPRPVHRVEVAANHVTQLLVPVLLLTPQPVASAAAALMVLTQLWLVLSGNFAWLNWLTIALALSVIDWTPLAGEPPALTAPPLWFEAAVIAVTALVLVLSYRPARNLLSRRQVMNRSFDPLHLVNTYGAFGSISRMRLEVVVEGTADRVADEGADWREYGFHGKPGDVRRLPRLFAPYHLRLDWMMWFAALSPA
;
A
#
# COMPACT_ATOMS: atom_id res chain seq x y z
N ALA A 1 -8.42 19.04 -12.33
CA ALA A 1 -7.41 19.93 -11.71
C ALA A 1 -7.85 20.39 -10.31
N THR A 2 -9.01 21.01 -10.16
CA THR A 2 -9.49 21.57 -8.88
C THR A 2 -9.54 20.56 -7.73
N VAL A 3 -10.10 19.36 -7.94
CA VAL A 3 -10.16 18.30 -6.91
C VAL A 3 -8.76 17.89 -6.43
N ALA A 4 -7.83 17.66 -7.37
CA ALA A 4 -6.47 17.24 -7.06
C ALA A 4 -5.68 18.34 -6.34
N TRP A 5 -5.66 19.57 -6.87
CA TRP A 5 -4.96 20.69 -6.25
C TRP A 5 -5.58 21.10 -4.91
N GLY A 6 -6.91 21.04 -4.79
CA GLY A 6 -7.61 21.24 -3.53
C GLY A 6 -7.23 20.21 -2.49
N GLY A 7 -7.19 18.92 -2.86
CA GLY A 7 -6.70 17.84 -2.00
C GLY A 7 -5.25 18.07 -1.56
N CYS A 8 -4.36 18.43 -2.48
CA CYS A 8 -2.98 18.76 -2.15
C CYS A 8 -2.87 19.93 -1.16
N ALA A 9 -3.62 21.02 -1.39
CA ALA A 9 -3.61 22.18 -0.50
C ALA A 9 -4.08 21.82 0.91
N VAL A 10 -5.13 21.01 1.03
CA VAL A 10 -5.63 20.55 2.34
C VAL A 10 -4.64 19.62 3.02
N SER A 11 -4.03 18.69 2.30
CA SER A 11 -2.98 17.82 2.85
C SER A 11 -1.76 18.60 3.34
N VAL A 12 -1.34 19.65 2.62
CA VAL A 12 -0.26 20.54 3.07
C VAL A 12 -0.66 21.28 4.35
N ALA A 13 -1.90 21.75 4.45
CA ALA A 13 -2.40 22.39 5.66
C ALA A 13 -2.44 21.44 6.86
N LEU A 14 -2.82 20.17 6.66
CA LEU A 14 -2.76 19.12 7.68
C LEU A 14 -1.31 18.85 8.13
N ILE A 15 -0.36 18.74 7.20
CA ILE A 15 1.06 18.58 7.53
C ILE A 15 1.59 19.79 8.33
N ALA A 16 1.10 20.99 8.02
CA ALA A 16 1.42 22.20 8.76
C ALA A 16 0.74 22.30 10.15
N GLY A 17 -0.09 21.32 10.53
CA GLY A 17 -0.74 21.25 11.84
C GLY A 17 -2.00 22.11 11.98
N LEU A 18 -2.64 22.51 10.86
CA LEU A 18 -3.83 23.37 10.89
C LEU A 18 -5.00 22.75 11.69
N ASP A 19 -5.13 21.43 11.70
CA ASP A 19 -6.12 20.70 12.47
C ASP A 19 -5.97 20.91 13.98
N GLY A 20 -4.75 21.12 14.48
CA GLY A 20 -4.48 21.47 15.88
C GLY A 20 -4.98 22.85 16.30
N HIS A 21 -5.35 23.72 15.35
CA HIS A 21 -5.94 25.04 15.61
C HIS A 21 -7.46 25.06 15.50
N LEU A 22 -8.07 23.95 15.08
CA LEU A 22 -9.52 23.83 14.91
C LEU A 22 -10.13 23.12 16.11
N PRO A 23 -11.41 23.38 16.44
CA PRO A 23 -12.14 22.49 17.33
C PRO A 23 -12.17 21.08 16.73
N LEU A 24 -12.26 20.05 17.57
CA LEU A 24 -12.20 18.64 17.17
C LEU A 24 -13.05 18.30 15.93
N TRP A 25 -14.32 18.73 15.89
CA TRP A 25 -15.19 18.50 14.74
C TRP A 25 -14.67 19.18 13.45
N GLY A 26 -14.04 20.34 13.57
CA GLY A 26 -13.41 21.06 12.47
C GLY A 26 -12.16 20.36 11.97
N GLY A 27 -11.33 19.83 12.88
CA GLY A 27 -10.19 18.98 12.55
C GLY A 27 -10.62 17.70 11.83
N MET A 28 -11.68 17.03 12.31
CA MET A 28 -12.26 15.86 11.65
C MET A 28 -12.73 16.19 10.22
N LEU A 29 -13.39 17.34 10.02
CA LEU A 29 -13.80 17.78 8.68
C LEU A 29 -12.59 18.07 7.77
N LEU A 30 -11.53 18.66 8.32
CA LEU A 30 -10.29 18.94 7.59
C LEU A 30 -9.61 17.64 7.13
N TRP A 31 -9.63 16.58 7.94
CA TRP A 31 -9.18 15.23 7.56
C TRP A 31 -10.13 14.50 6.60
N ALA A 32 -11.44 14.71 6.74
CA ALA A 32 -12.45 14.08 5.89
C ALA A 32 -12.44 14.65 4.46
N LEU A 33 -12.09 15.92 4.30
CA LEU A 33 -12.06 16.59 3.01
C LEU A 33 -11.11 15.93 1.98
N PRO A 34 -9.81 15.72 2.24
CA PRO A 34 -8.93 15.05 1.29
C PRO A 34 -9.36 13.61 1.05
N TRP A 35 -9.96 12.94 2.05
CA TRP A 35 -10.53 11.61 1.89
C TRP A 35 -11.69 11.59 0.88
N VAL A 36 -12.68 12.48 1.00
CA VAL A 36 -13.81 12.59 0.05
C VAL A 36 -13.32 12.97 -1.35
N LEU A 37 -12.39 13.93 -1.44
CA LEU A 37 -11.82 14.35 -2.72
C LEU A 37 -11.11 13.18 -3.42
N TYR A 38 -10.32 12.42 -2.68
CA TYR A 38 -9.63 11.26 -3.23
C TYR A 38 -10.57 10.11 -3.56
N LEU A 39 -11.59 9.84 -2.73
CA LEU A 39 -12.65 8.87 -3.04
C LEU A 39 -13.35 9.21 -4.36
N SER A 40 -13.64 10.49 -4.61
CA SER A 40 -14.25 10.91 -5.88
C SER A 40 -13.36 10.57 -7.08
N ILE A 41 -12.04 10.70 -6.93
CA ILE A 41 -11.08 10.34 -7.99
C ILE A 41 -11.07 8.83 -8.20
N VAL A 42 -11.05 8.03 -7.13
CA VAL A 42 -11.05 6.56 -7.23
C VAL A 42 -12.33 6.06 -7.92
N GLN A 43 -13.49 6.61 -7.55
CA GLN A 43 -14.78 6.24 -8.13
C GLN A 43 -14.88 6.57 -9.63
N VAL A 44 -14.38 7.73 -10.06
CA VAL A 44 -14.37 8.14 -11.47
C VAL A 44 -13.24 7.45 -12.26
N GLY A 45 -12.11 7.17 -11.60
CA GLY A 45 -10.90 6.65 -12.23
C GLY A 45 -10.99 5.18 -12.65
N GLN A 46 -11.90 4.40 -12.06
CA GLN A 46 -12.18 3.01 -12.43
C GLN A 46 -10.90 2.16 -12.56
N VAL A 47 -10.65 1.57 -13.73
CA VAL A 47 -9.50 0.69 -14.01
C VAL A 47 -8.17 1.35 -13.65
N TRP A 48 -8.03 2.66 -13.91
CA TRP A 48 -6.82 3.43 -13.61
C TRP A 48 -6.55 3.61 -12.11
N TYR A 49 -7.56 3.39 -11.27
CA TYR A 49 -7.51 3.50 -9.80
C TYR A 49 -7.93 2.18 -9.12
N GLY A 50 -7.95 1.06 -9.85
CA GLY A 50 -8.34 -0.25 -9.34
C GLY A 50 -7.28 -0.98 -8.51
N PHE A 51 -6.26 -0.26 -8.01
CA PHE A 51 -5.11 -0.86 -7.36
C PHE A 51 -5.30 -0.96 -5.84
N GLY A 52 -4.71 -1.99 -5.22
CA GLY A 52 -4.86 -2.26 -3.78
C GLY A 52 -4.42 -1.11 -2.88
N TRP A 53 -3.39 -0.35 -3.25
CA TRP A 53 -2.92 0.80 -2.49
C TRP A 53 -3.84 2.02 -2.57
N GLU A 54 -4.72 2.13 -3.56
CA GLU A 54 -5.74 3.18 -3.62
C GLU A 54 -6.82 2.90 -2.58
N SER A 55 -7.24 1.63 -2.47
CA SER A 55 -8.17 1.16 -1.43
C SER A 55 -7.55 1.26 -0.03
N LEU A 56 -6.25 0.94 0.10
CA LEU A 56 -5.52 1.10 1.35
C LEU A 56 -5.47 2.57 1.79
N LEU A 57 -5.23 3.51 0.87
CA LEU A 57 -5.22 4.94 1.18
C LEU A 57 -6.60 5.44 1.61
N LEU A 58 -7.67 4.99 0.95
CA LEU A 58 -9.04 5.31 1.38
C LEU A 58 -9.35 4.77 2.76
N GLU A 59 -8.96 3.53 3.06
CA GLU A 59 -9.22 2.93 4.36
C GLU A 59 -8.41 3.61 5.48
N THR A 60 -7.12 3.86 5.26
CA THR A 60 -6.27 4.60 6.21
C THR A 60 -6.77 6.02 6.41
N GLY A 61 -7.11 6.73 5.33
CA GLY A 61 -7.62 8.09 5.40
C GLY A 61 -8.94 8.20 6.15
N PHE A 62 -9.85 7.22 5.95
CA PHE A 62 -11.11 7.15 6.72
C PHE A 62 -10.85 7.00 8.21
N LEU A 63 -9.95 6.10 8.63
CA LEU A 63 -9.60 5.91 10.04
C LEU A 63 -8.89 7.14 10.63
N ALA A 64 -8.07 7.83 9.83
CA ALA A 64 -7.35 9.03 10.26
C ALA A 64 -8.29 10.18 10.67
N VAL A 65 -9.49 10.28 10.09
CA VAL A 65 -10.53 11.24 10.52
C VAL A 65 -10.86 11.12 12.01
N PHE A 66 -10.71 9.94 12.60
CA PHE A 66 -11.07 9.65 13.99
C PHE A 66 -9.87 9.59 14.93
N LEU A 67 -8.67 10.01 14.51
CA LEU A 67 -7.47 10.04 15.38
C LEU A 67 -7.48 11.17 16.40
N GLY A 68 -8.36 12.17 16.25
CA GLY A 68 -8.37 13.36 17.10
C GLY A 68 -7.45 14.46 16.57
N THR A 69 -7.52 15.64 17.21
CA THR A 69 -6.66 16.80 16.95
C THR A 69 -5.44 16.79 17.88
N GLY A 70 -4.46 17.68 17.64
CA GLY A 70 -3.18 17.69 18.38
C GLY A 70 -3.27 17.85 19.90
N ASP A 71 -4.41 18.28 20.44
CA ASP A 71 -4.70 18.43 21.87
C ASP A 71 -5.55 17.30 22.46
N THR A 72 -6.14 16.44 21.63
CA THR A 72 -7.05 15.36 22.03
C THR A 72 -6.33 14.02 22.02
N ALA A 73 -6.49 13.23 23.08
CA ALA A 73 -5.87 11.91 23.14
C ALA A 73 -6.35 10.99 21.99
N PRO A 74 -5.46 10.35 21.23
CA PRO A 74 -5.86 9.47 20.14
C PRO A 74 -6.64 8.27 20.69
N PRO A 75 -7.87 8.00 20.20
CA PRO A 75 -8.69 6.93 20.75
C PRO A 75 -8.04 5.56 20.55
N VAL A 76 -7.86 4.82 21.65
CA VAL A 76 -7.26 3.47 21.65
C VAL A 76 -7.94 2.54 20.64
N LEU A 77 -9.27 2.65 20.48
CA LEU A 77 -10.00 1.86 19.50
C LEU A 77 -9.52 2.13 18.07
N VAL A 78 -9.33 3.39 17.67
CA VAL A 78 -8.85 3.75 16.32
C VAL A 78 -7.42 3.25 16.10
N LEU A 79 -6.56 3.34 17.12
CA LEU A 79 -5.21 2.76 17.05
C LEU A 79 -5.25 1.24 16.82
N TRP A 80 -6.18 0.53 17.46
CA TRP A 80 -6.42 -0.90 17.19
C TRP A 80 -6.98 -1.16 15.79
N LEU A 81 -7.83 -0.29 15.25
CA LEU A 81 -8.33 -0.41 13.87
C LEU A 81 -7.20 -0.23 12.85
N LEU A 82 -6.26 0.70 13.08
CA LEU A 82 -5.06 0.86 12.26
C LEU A 82 -4.14 -0.37 12.36
N ARG A 83 -3.94 -0.92 13.56
CA ARG A 83 -3.22 -2.19 13.75
C ARG A 83 -3.90 -3.35 13.02
N TRP A 84 -5.22 -3.41 13.05
CA TRP A 84 -6.01 -4.40 12.32
C TRP A 84 -5.86 -4.25 10.80
N LEU A 85 -5.82 -3.02 10.28
CA LEU A 85 -5.53 -2.74 8.88
C LEU A 85 -4.13 -3.23 8.49
N LEU A 86 -3.10 -2.85 9.27
CA LEU A 86 -1.72 -3.29 9.06
C LEU A 86 -1.60 -4.83 9.11
N PHE A 87 -2.27 -5.46 10.09
CA PHE A 87 -2.34 -6.91 10.18
C PHE A 87 -2.91 -7.52 8.90
N ARG A 88 -4.10 -7.06 8.45
CA ARG A 88 -4.73 -7.59 7.23
C ARG A 88 -3.87 -7.40 6.00
N LEU A 89 -3.14 -6.28 5.92
CA LEU A 89 -2.24 -5.97 4.83
C LEU A 89 -1.09 -6.98 4.73
N GLU A 90 -0.28 -7.09 5.78
CA GLU A 90 0.89 -7.97 5.79
C GLU A 90 0.48 -9.44 5.81
N PHE A 91 -0.46 -9.82 6.67
CA PHE A 91 -0.95 -11.19 6.79
C PHE A 91 -1.65 -11.67 5.52
N GLY A 92 -2.45 -10.80 4.89
CA GLY A 92 -3.07 -11.08 3.60
C GLY A 92 -2.03 -11.32 2.50
N ALA A 93 -0.97 -10.50 2.45
CA ALA A 93 0.13 -10.65 1.51
C ALA A 93 0.95 -11.93 1.74
N GLY A 94 1.21 -12.32 2.98
CA GLY A 94 1.89 -13.58 3.28
C GLY A 94 1.06 -14.80 2.89
N LEU A 95 -0.23 -14.81 3.24
CA LEU A 95 -1.11 -15.94 2.96
C LEU A 95 -1.32 -16.18 1.46
N ILE A 96 -1.47 -15.11 0.67
CA ILE A 96 -1.66 -15.27 -0.79
C ILE A 96 -0.41 -15.86 -1.45
N LYS A 97 0.80 -15.54 -0.96
CA LYS A 97 2.06 -16.14 -1.43
C LYS A 97 2.12 -17.63 -1.08
N MET A 98 1.77 -18.00 0.15
CA MET A 98 1.76 -19.41 0.57
C MET A 98 0.73 -20.26 -0.19
N ARG A 99 -0.41 -19.66 -0.57
CA ARG A 99 -1.51 -20.33 -1.28
C ARG A 99 -1.38 -20.31 -2.80
N GLY A 100 -0.67 -19.33 -3.34
CA GLY A 100 -0.43 -19.17 -4.77
C GLY A 100 0.68 -20.10 -5.25
N ASP A 101 1.68 -19.48 -5.87
CA ASP A 101 2.74 -20.17 -6.60
C ASP A 101 3.53 -21.17 -5.73
N ALA A 102 3.85 -22.33 -6.31
CA ALA A 102 4.72 -23.31 -5.67
C ALA A 102 6.13 -22.77 -5.41
N CYS A 103 6.62 -21.77 -6.17
CA CYS A 103 7.94 -21.18 -5.92
C CYS A 103 8.04 -20.54 -4.53
N TRP A 104 6.93 -20.05 -3.94
CA TRP A 104 6.95 -19.43 -2.62
C TRP A 104 7.25 -20.45 -1.55
N ARG A 105 6.67 -21.66 -1.69
CA ARG A 105 6.91 -22.81 -0.80
C ARG A 105 8.27 -23.45 -1.03
N LYS A 106 8.82 -23.35 -2.26
CA LYS A 106 10.16 -23.82 -2.61
C LYS A 106 11.27 -22.79 -2.34
N LEU A 107 10.92 -21.59 -1.88
CA LEU A 107 11.82 -20.47 -1.63
C LEU A 107 12.56 -19.94 -2.87
N THR A 108 12.02 -20.14 -4.07
CA THR A 108 12.67 -19.77 -5.35
C THR A 108 11.99 -18.63 -6.10
N CYS A 109 10.94 -18.01 -5.54
CA CYS A 109 10.24 -16.95 -6.27
C CYS A 109 11.10 -15.72 -6.59
N LEU A 110 12.04 -15.37 -5.70
CA LEU A 110 12.91 -14.21 -5.90
C LEU A 110 14.01 -14.45 -6.95
N ASP A 111 14.24 -15.70 -7.36
CA ASP A 111 15.09 -16.00 -8.53
C ASP A 111 14.55 -15.35 -9.82
N PHE A 112 13.24 -15.06 -9.87
CA PHE A 112 12.56 -14.46 -11.03
C PHE A 112 11.94 -13.09 -10.75
N HIS A 113 11.54 -12.82 -9.51
CA HIS A 113 10.71 -11.66 -9.19
C HIS A 113 11.40 -10.33 -9.55
N HIS A 114 12.67 -10.13 -9.21
CA HIS A 114 13.34 -8.85 -9.44
C HIS A 114 13.47 -8.47 -10.92
N GLU A 115 13.57 -9.47 -11.79
CA GLU A 115 13.56 -9.30 -13.25
C GLU A 115 12.13 -9.03 -13.77
N THR A 116 11.16 -9.80 -13.28
CA THR A 116 9.77 -9.82 -13.81
C THR A 116 8.78 -8.89 -13.09
N GLN A 117 9.22 -8.20 -12.04
CA GLN A 117 8.39 -7.30 -11.22
C GLN A 117 7.76 -6.16 -12.04
N PRO A 118 6.65 -5.56 -11.58
CA PRO A 118 5.92 -4.57 -12.37
C PRO A 118 6.79 -3.41 -12.85
N MET A 119 7.45 -2.77 -11.90
CA MET A 119 8.21 -1.55 -12.13
C MET A 119 9.56 -1.67 -11.42
N PRO A 120 10.64 -2.02 -12.13
CA PRO A 120 11.97 -2.07 -11.54
C PRO A 120 12.43 -0.66 -11.14
N GLY A 121 13.20 -0.59 -10.07
CA GLY A 121 13.93 0.60 -9.61
C GLY A 121 15.42 0.53 -9.94
N PRO A 122 16.21 1.56 -9.56
CA PRO A 122 17.63 1.64 -9.90
C PRO A 122 18.46 0.48 -9.36
N LEU A 123 18.04 -0.09 -8.23
CA LEU A 123 18.76 -1.19 -7.58
C LEU A 123 18.30 -2.57 -8.03
N SER A 124 17.17 -2.69 -8.74
CA SER A 124 16.55 -3.98 -9.05
C SER A 124 17.44 -4.95 -9.81
N TRP A 125 18.33 -4.42 -10.67
CA TRP A 125 19.32 -5.23 -11.38
C TRP A 125 20.30 -5.90 -10.42
N PHE A 126 20.80 -5.15 -9.42
CA PHE A 126 21.70 -5.69 -8.40
C PHE A 126 21.00 -6.71 -7.53
N PHE A 127 19.75 -6.44 -7.15
CA PHE A 127 18.92 -7.39 -6.42
C PHE A 127 18.76 -8.70 -7.19
N HIS A 128 18.42 -8.65 -8.48
CA HIS A 128 18.28 -9.86 -9.31
C HIS A 128 19.56 -10.70 -9.41
N HIS A 129 20.73 -10.09 -9.24
CA HIS A 129 22.01 -10.77 -9.31
C HIS A 129 22.57 -11.19 -7.94
N LEU A 130 21.78 -11.07 -6.87
CA LEU A 130 22.15 -11.66 -5.59
C LEU A 130 22.25 -13.20 -5.73
N PRO A 131 23.16 -13.85 -4.98
CA PRO A 131 23.26 -15.30 -5.01
C PRO A 131 21.96 -15.97 -4.59
N ARG A 132 21.58 -17.08 -5.24
CA ARG A 132 20.36 -17.86 -4.92
C ARG A 132 20.16 -18.16 -3.42
N PRO A 133 21.19 -18.45 -2.60
CA PRO A 133 21.00 -18.61 -1.15
C PRO A 133 20.43 -17.36 -0.48
N VAL A 134 20.83 -16.16 -0.92
CA VAL A 134 20.31 -14.88 -0.41
C VAL A 134 18.84 -14.75 -0.78
N HIS A 135 18.46 -15.03 -2.03
CA HIS A 135 17.05 -15.04 -2.45
C HIS A 135 16.17 -15.99 -1.63
N ARG A 136 16.69 -17.18 -1.28
CA ARG A 136 15.95 -18.11 -0.40
C ARG A 136 15.75 -17.53 0.99
N VAL A 137 16.76 -16.85 1.54
CA VAL A 137 16.67 -16.15 2.82
C VAL A 137 15.66 -15.02 2.74
N GLU A 138 15.66 -14.22 1.67
CA GLU A 138 14.69 -13.16 1.46
C GLU A 138 13.25 -13.69 1.38
N VAL A 139 13.01 -14.81 0.68
CA VAL A 139 11.69 -15.44 0.65
C VAL A 139 11.27 -15.92 2.05
N ALA A 140 12.18 -16.58 2.77
CA ALA A 140 11.90 -17.07 4.13
C ALA A 140 11.63 -15.90 5.10
N ALA A 141 12.44 -14.84 5.03
CA ALA A 141 12.26 -13.63 5.81
C ALA A 141 10.90 -12.98 5.50
N ASN A 142 10.54 -12.87 4.22
CA ASN A 142 9.23 -12.37 3.80
C ASN A 142 8.08 -13.21 4.39
N HIS A 143 8.20 -14.55 4.44
CA HIS A 143 7.17 -15.39 5.09
C HIS A 143 7.08 -15.12 6.59
N VAL A 144 8.21 -15.02 7.28
CA VAL A 144 8.23 -14.72 8.73
C VAL A 144 7.60 -13.35 8.99
N THR A 145 8.01 -12.32 8.24
CA THR A 145 7.55 -10.95 8.47
C THR A 145 6.11 -10.71 8.06
N GLN A 146 5.58 -11.47 7.11
CA GLN A 146 4.18 -11.37 6.71
C GLN A 146 3.24 -12.35 7.40
N LEU A 147 3.72 -13.43 8.02
CA LEU A 147 2.82 -14.42 8.65
C LEU A 147 2.93 -14.47 10.17
N LEU A 148 4.13 -14.25 10.72
CA LEU A 148 4.36 -14.36 12.17
C LEU A 148 4.39 -12.98 12.83
N VAL A 149 5.16 -12.04 12.27
CA VAL A 149 5.33 -10.69 12.83
C VAL A 149 4.00 -9.92 12.95
N PRO A 150 3.01 -10.03 12.05
CA PRO A 150 1.74 -9.32 12.22
C PRO A 150 0.99 -9.74 13.49
N VAL A 151 1.10 -11.01 13.90
CA VAL A 151 0.46 -11.51 15.13
C VAL A 151 1.06 -10.82 16.36
N LEU A 152 2.35 -10.48 16.32
CA LEU A 152 3.04 -9.78 17.40
C LEU A 152 2.59 -8.32 17.58
N LEU A 153 1.93 -7.71 16.59
CA LEU A 153 1.34 -6.37 16.73
C LEU A 153 0.20 -6.33 17.78
N LEU A 154 -0.35 -7.50 18.12
CA LEU A 154 -1.42 -7.65 19.11
C LEU A 154 -0.89 -7.83 20.54
N THR A 155 0.43 -7.88 20.72
CA THR A 155 1.06 -8.06 22.04
C THR A 155 1.32 -6.71 22.73
N PRO A 156 1.57 -6.70 24.06
CA PRO A 156 1.97 -5.48 24.77
C PRO A 156 3.31 -4.91 24.28
N GLN A 157 3.56 -3.62 24.58
CA GLN A 157 4.88 -3.03 24.40
C GLN A 157 5.91 -3.69 25.33
N PRO A 158 7.18 -3.81 24.93
CA PRO A 158 7.80 -3.29 23.71
C PRO A 158 7.74 -4.24 22.49
N VAL A 159 7.12 -5.42 22.63
CA VAL A 159 7.13 -6.45 21.58
C VAL A 159 6.40 -5.97 20.32
N ALA A 160 5.26 -5.28 20.46
CA ALA A 160 4.56 -4.67 19.33
C ALA A 160 5.43 -3.63 18.59
N SER A 161 6.19 -2.80 19.31
CA SER A 161 7.13 -1.85 18.71
C SER A 161 8.25 -2.54 17.94
N ALA A 162 8.83 -3.61 18.50
CA ALA A 162 9.86 -4.38 17.82
C ALA A 162 9.33 -5.05 16.53
N ALA A 163 8.11 -5.59 16.59
CA ALA A 163 7.42 -6.17 15.44
C ALA A 163 7.16 -5.12 14.34
N ALA A 164 6.65 -3.96 14.73
CA ALA A 164 6.40 -2.85 13.82
C ALA A 164 7.70 -2.30 13.20
N ALA A 165 8.77 -2.15 13.99
CA ALA A 165 10.07 -1.74 13.49
C ALA A 165 10.63 -2.74 12.46
N LEU A 166 10.49 -4.04 12.72
CA LEU A 166 10.87 -5.07 11.75
C LEU A 166 10.05 -4.97 10.46
N MET A 167 8.74 -4.70 10.55
CA MET A 167 7.92 -4.42 9.37
C MET A 167 8.45 -3.21 8.60
N VAL A 168 8.72 -2.07 9.25
CA VAL A 168 9.30 -0.87 8.61
C VAL A 168 10.59 -1.24 7.86
N LEU A 169 11.51 -1.96 8.49
CA LEU A 169 12.76 -2.39 7.84
C LEU A 169 12.51 -3.23 6.59
N THR A 170 11.59 -4.20 6.65
CA THR A 170 11.26 -5.00 5.47
C THR A 170 10.55 -4.21 4.37
N GLN A 171 9.71 -3.23 4.72
CA GLN A 171 9.08 -2.37 3.73
C GLN A 171 10.10 -1.44 3.06
N LEU A 172 11.08 -0.93 3.81
CA LEU A 172 12.19 -0.15 3.25
C LEU A 172 13.04 -1.01 2.30
N TRP A 173 13.30 -2.28 2.64
CA TRP A 173 13.94 -3.23 1.72
C TRP A 173 13.17 -3.38 0.41
N LEU A 174 11.83 -3.50 0.48
CA LEU A 174 10.98 -3.55 -0.70
C LEU A 174 11.05 -2.27 -1.53
N VAL A 175 11.03 -1.08 -0.89
CA VAL A 175 11.20 0.22 -1.56
C VAL A 175 12.53 0.31 -2.31
N LEU A 176 13.61 -0.25 -1.76
CA LEU A 176 14.90 -0.30 -2.44
C LEU A 176 14.88 -1.25 -3.65
N SER A 177 14.17 -2.38 -3.53
CA SER A 177 14.18 -3.44 -4.54
C SER A 177 13.30 -3.17 -5.78
N GLY A 178 12.34 -2.24 -5.71
CA GLY A 178 11.39 -1.95 -6.78
C GLY A 178 10.45 -0.77 -6.51
N ASN A 179 9.70 -0.36 -7.52
CA ASN A 179 8.75 0.76 -7.44
C ASN A 179 7.31 0.25 -7.21
N PHE A 180 6.78 0.36 -5.99
CA PHE A 180 5.41 -0.11 -5.65
C PHE A 180 4.45 1.02 -5.25
N ALA A 181 4.49 2.14 -6.00
CA ALA A 181 3.71 3.34 -5.71
C ALA A 181 3.84 3.75 -4.23
N TRP A 182 2.75 4.11 -3.55
CA TRP A 182 2.75 4.40 -2.12
C TRP A 182 2.37 3.20 -1.24
N LEU A 183 2.30 1.97 -1.77
CA LEU A 183 1.94 0.79 -0.98
C LEU A 183 2.87 0.63 0.24
N ASN A 184 4.18 0.52 0.00
CA ASN A 184 5.15 0.32 1.08
C ASN A 184 5.23 1.53 2.01
N TRP A 185 5.17 2.74 1.46
CA TRP A 185 5.20 3.97 2.27
C TRP A 185 4.00 4.07 3.21
N LEU A 186 2.81 3.66 2.75
CA LEU A 186 1.62 3.64 3.58
C LEU A 186 1.68 2.52 4.64
N THR A 187 2.22 1.35 4.29
CA THR A 187 2.52 0.30 5.28
C THR A 187 3.50 0.78 6.34
N ILE A 188 4.56 1.50 5.94
CA ILE A 188 5.54 2.10 6.86
C ILE A 188 4.83 3.08 7.80
N ALA A 189 4.01 3.99 7.27
CA ALA A 189 3.27 4.94 8.09
C ALA A 189 2.37 4.23 9.12
N LEU A 190 1.65 3.18 8.72
CA LEU A 190 0.83 2.35 9.61
C LEU A 190 1.68 1.60 10.66
N ALA A 191 2.87 1.13 10.31
CA ALA A 191 3.76 0.47 11.25
C ALA A 191 4.36 1.46 12.26
N LEU A 192 4.76 2.65 11.81
CA LEU A 192 5.29 3.71 12.68
C LEU A 192 4.24 4.16 13.73
N SER A 193 2.94 4.09 13.42
CA SER A 193 1.88 4.39 14.39
C SER A 193 1.72 3.34 15.50
N VAL A 194 2.40 2.19 15.41
CA VAL A 194 2.40 1.15 16.46
C VAL A 194 3.58 1.28 17.42
N ILE A 195 4.66 1.94 16.98
CA ILE A 195 5.87 2.10 17.76
C ILE A 195 5.61 3.02 18.95
N ASP A 196 6.02 2.57 20.13
CA ASP A 196 6.12 3.38 21.33
C ASP A 196 7.38 4.23 21.24
N TRP A 197 7.19 5.53 21.08
CA TRP A 197 8.27 6.50 20.92
C TRP A 197 8.78 7.05 22.25
N THR A 198 8.15 6.72 23.39
CA THR A 198 8.54 7.25 24.71
C THR A 198 10.02 7.06 25.03
N PRO A 199 10.67 5.91 24.72
CA PRO A 199 12.11 5.75 24.96
C PRO A 199 13.02 6.70 24.16
N LEU A 200 12.56 7.24 23.03
CA LEU A 200 13.34 8.11 22.14
C LEU A 200 12.94 9.59 22.27
N ALA A 201 11.63 9.87 22.35
CA ALA A 201 11.05 11.20 22.33
C ALA A 201 10.67 11.73 23.73
N GLY A 202 10.72 10.88 24.76
CA GLY A 202 10.24 11.20 26.10
C GLY A 202 8.73 10.99 26.25
N GLU A 203 8.22 11.24 27.47
CA GLU A 203 6.79 11.12 27.76
C GLU A 203 5.95 12.07 26.88
N PRO A 204 4.83 11.59 26.31
CA PRO A 204 3.95 12.45 25.53
C PRO A 204 3.37 13.57 26.42
N PRO A 205 3.06 14.74 25.84
CA PRO A 205 2.39 15.80 26.58
C PRO A 205 1.04 15.31 27.11
N ALA A 206 0.58 15.89 28.23
CA ALA A 206 -0.75 15.60 28.74
C ALA A 206 -1.81 16.04 27.73
N LEU A 207 -2.54 15.07 27.17
CA LEU A 207 -3.61 15.32 26.19
C LEU A 207 -4.97 15.43 26.89
N THR A 208 -5.87 16.21 26.29
CA THR A 208 -7.24 16.35 26.78
C THR A 208 -8.04 15.08 26.52
N ALA A 209 -8.91 14.73 27.47
CA ALA A 209 -9.82 13.62 27.32
C ALA A 209 -10.83 13.93 26.19
N PRO A 210 -11.15 12.96 25.32
CA PRO A 210 -12.10 13.16 24.25
C PRO A 210 -13.52 13.47 24.81
N PRO A 211 -14.30 14.35 24.16
CA PRO A 211 -15.67 14.60 24.56
C PRO A 211 -16.56 13.38 24.25
N LEU A 212 -17.62 13.18 25.05
CA LEU A 212 -18.52 12.01 24.95
C LEU A 212 -19.10 11.77 23.54
N TRP A 213 -19.42 12.83 22.79
CA TRP A 213 -19.95 12.69 21.43
C TRP A 213 -18.90 12.07 20.48
N PHE A 214 -17.63 12.38 20.68
CA PHE A 214 -16.54 11.84 19.87
C PHE A 214 -16.25 10.39 20.25
N GLU A 215 -16.27 10.07 21.53
CA GLU A 215 -16.19 8.67 21.99
C GLU A 215 -17.32 7.83 21.39
N ALA A 216 -18.56 8.34 21.41
CA ALA A 216 -19.70 7.67 20.79
C ALA A 216 -19.50 7.47 19.28
N ALA A 217 -18.96 8.47 18.58
CA ALA A 217 -18.64 8.36 17.16
C ALA A 217 -17.55 7.30 16.89
N VAL A 218 -16.48 7.26 17.69
CA VAL A 218 -15.40 6.27 17.59
C VAL A 218 -15.92 4.86 17.85
N ILE A 219 -16.78 4.67 18.84
CA ILE A 219 -17.42 3.38 19.14
C ILE A 219 -18.30 2.94 17.96
N ALA A 220 -19.10 3.85 17.39
CA ALA A 220 -19.94 3.56 16.24
C ALA A 220 -19.11 3.14 15.01
N VAL A 221 -18.01 3.84 14.72
CA VAL A 221 -17.08 3.49 13.64
C VAL A 221 -16.39 2.16 13.89
N THR A 222 -16.01 1.89 15.14
CA THR A 222 -15.41 0.61 15.53
C THR A 222 -16.40 -0.53 15.31
N ALA A 223 -17.66 -0.38 15.72
CA ALA A 223 -18.71 -1.35 15.48
C ALA A 223 -18.92 -1.58 13.96
N LEU A 224 -18.95 -0.51 13.16
CA LEU A 224 -19.03 -0.59 11.70
C LEU A 224 -17.86 -1.40 11.13
N VAL A 225 -16.62 -1.07 11.49
CA VAL A 225 -15.43 -1.78 10.99
C VAL A 225 -15.41 -3.25 11.41
N LEU A 226 -15.86 -3.58 12.63
CA LEU A 226 -16.01 -4.96 13.09
C LEU A 226 -17.01 -5.74 12.24
N VAL A 227 -18.18 -5.15 11.94
CA VAL A 227 -19.20 -5.76 11.08
C VAL A 227 -18.65 -5.99 9.67
N LEU A 228 -18.02 -4.96 9.08
CA LEU A 228 -17.44 -5.07 7.73
C LEU A 228 -16.26 -6.06 7.68
N SER A 229 -15.51 -6.21 8.78
CA SER A 229 -14.38 -7.13 8.89
C SER A 229 -14.75 -8.61 8.72
N TYR A 230 -16.04 -8.96 8.83
CA TYR A 230 -16.52 -10.32 8.54
C TYR A 230 -16.09 -10.80 7.14
N ARG A 231 -16.15 -9.94 6.11
CA ARG A 231 -15.84 -10.33 4.73
C ARG A 231 -14.32 -10.57 4.53
N PRO A 232 -13.41 -9.65 4.92
CA PRO A 232 -11.98 -9.93 4.86
C PRO A 232 -11.53 -11.07 5.78
N ALA A 233 -12.08 -11.19 6.99
CA ALA A 233 -11.73 -12.29 7.89
C ALA A 233 -12.06 -13.66 7.28
N ARG A 234 -13.26 -13.80 6.69
CA ARG A 234 -13.64 -15.00 5.93
C ARG A 234 -12.73 -15.25 4.73
N ASN A 235 -12.26 -14.19 4.06
CA ASN A 235 -11.30 -14.30 2.96
C ASN A 235 -9.93 -14.80 3.44
N LEU A 236 -9.43 -14.32 4.58
CA LEU A 236 -8.16 -14.78 5.17
C LEU A 236 -8.22 -16.25 5.56
N LEU A 237 -9.36 -16.73 6.04
CA LEU A 237 -9.58 -18.14 6.40
C LEU A 237 -9.87 -19.05 5.18
N SER A 238 -10.22 -18.47 4.03
CA SER A 238 -10.54 -19.21 2.80
C SER A 238 -9.29 -19.82 2.15
N ARG A 239 -9.41 -21.04 1.62
CA ARG A 239 -8.38 -21.64 0.74
C ARG A 239 -8.27 -20.90 -0.59
N ARG A 240 -9.39 -20.33 -1.07
CA ARG A 240 -9.47 -19.50 -2.29
C ARG A 240 -9.51 -18.04 -1.88
N GLN A 241 -8.38 -17.55 -1.38
CA GLN A 241 -8.24 -16.15 -0.99
C GLN A 241 -8.27 -15.26 -2.24
N VAL A 242 -9.00 -14.15 -2.14
CA VAL A 242 -9.03 -13.10 -3.16
C VAL A 242 -8.19 -11.92 -2.72
N MET A 243 -7.38 -11.42 -3.64
CA MET A 243 -6.44 -10.32 -3.48
C MET A 243 -7.09 -8.99 -3.88
N ASN A 244 -6.80 -7.91 -3.13
CA ASN A 244 -7.14 -6.52 -3.45
C ASN A 244 -8.61 -6.29 -3.80
N ARG A 245 -9.53 -6.92 -3.07
CA ARG A 245 -10.98 -6.79 -3.28
C ARG A 245 -11.57 -5.77 -2.31
N SER A 246 -12.25 -4.78 -2.90
CA SER A 246 -13.20 -3.93 -2.19
C SER A 246 -14.59 -4.57 -2.15
N PHE A 247 -15.32 -4.34 -1.05
CA PHE A 247 -16.61 -4.93 -0.78
C PHE A 247 -17.76 -3.91 -0.80
N ASP A 248 -17.44 -2.63 -0.92
CA ASP A 248 -18.38 -1.52 -0.92
C ASP A 248 -17.81 -0.32 -1.71
N PRO A 249 -18.65 0.66 -2.08
CA PRO A 249 -18.22 1.81 -2.88
C PRO A 249 -17.32 2.81 -2.15
N LEU A 250 -17.20 2.72 -0.83
CA LEU A 250 -16.35 3.59 -0.01
C LEU A 250 -14.96 2.99 0.22
N HIS A 251 -14.73 1.76 -0.25
CA HIS A 251 -13.49 1.02 -0.05
C HIS A 251 -13.14 0.87 1.43
N LEU A 252 -14.14 0.56 2.26
CA LEU A 252 -13.94 0.35 3.69
C LEU A 252 -13.73 -1.13 3.97
N VAL A 253 -12.64 -1.46 4.65
CA VAL A 253 -12.39 -2.81 5.17
C VAL A 253 -12.20 -3.84 4.04
N ASN A 254 -11.08 -3.72 3.33
CA ASN A 254 -10.79 -4.50 2.12
C ASN A 254 -9.93 -5.75 2.39
N THR A 255 -9.74 -6.57 1.35
CA THR A 255 -8.69 -7.60 1.32
C THR A 255 -7.44 -7.07 0.65
N TYR A 256 -6.28 -7.49 1.15
CA TYR A 256 -4.99 -7.10 0.59
C TYR A 256 -4.17 -8.34 0.26
N GLY A 257 -3.37 -8.23 -0.79
CA GLY A 257 -2.36 -9.22 -1.12
C GLY A 257 -1.45 -8.70 -2.23
N ALA A 258 -0.29 -9.32 -2.36
CA ALA A 258 0.67 -8.95 -3.38
C ALA A 258 1.43 -10.19 -3.85
N PHE A 259 1.64 -10.28 -5.17
CA PHE A 259 2.55 -11.24 -5.80
C PHE A 259 2.31 -12.72 -5.42
N GLY A 260 1.04 -13.14 -5.33
CA GLY A 260 0.69 -14.54 -5.09
C GLY A 260 1.22 -15.48 -6.18
N SER A 261 1.32 -14.98 -7.42
CA SER A 261 1.90 -15.67 -8.59
C SER A 261 3.05 -14.85 -9.16
N ILE A 262 4.12 -15.53 -9.60
CA ILE A 262 5.32 -14.90 -10.16
C ILE A 262 5.54 -15.36 -11.59
N SER A 263 5.68 -14.40 -12.50
CA SER A 263 6.04 -14.66 -13.90
C SER A 263 7.49 -15.13 -13.99
N ARG A 264 7.78 -16.04 -14.94
CA ARG A 264 9.14 -16.53 -15.20
C ARG A 264 9.75 -15.86 -16.42
N MET A 265 8.91 -15.26 -17.25
CA MET A 265 9.28 -14.46 -18.39
C MET A 265 8.55 -13.13 -18.27
N ARG A 266 9.24 -12.06 -18.69
CA ARG A 266 8.69 -10.72 -18.74
C ARG A 266 8.39 -10.37 -20.20
N LEU A 267 7.10 -10.38 -20.53
CA LEU A 267 6.63 -9.86 -21.81
C LEU A 267 6.33 -8.37 -21.63
N GLU A 268 6.61 -7.57 -22.66
CA GLU A 268 6.37 -6.13 -22.65
C GLU A 268 5.55 -5.73 -23.89
N VAL A 269 4.52 -4.91 -23.66
CA VAL A 269 3.73 -4.32 -24.75
C VAL A 269 4.51 -3.15 -25.32
N VAL A 270 4.86 -3.25 -26.60
CA VAL A 270 5.47 -2.16 -27.38
C VAL A 270 4.34 -1.40 -28.07
N VAL A 271 4.29 -0.08 -27.86
CA VAL A 271 3.34 0.80 -28.53
C VAL A 271 4.10 1.60 -29.57
N GLU A 272 3.73 1.46 -30.83
CA GLU A 272 4.35 2.17 -31.94
C GLU A 272 3.34 3.12 -32.59
N GLY A 273 3.85 4.21 -33.15
CA GLY A 273 3.06 5.08 -34.01
C GLY A 273 3.88 5.55 -35.20
N THR A 274 3.18 5.88 -36.28
CA THR A 274 3.77 6.45 -37.48
C THR A 274 3.15 7.82 -37.78
N ALA A 275 3.94 8.73 -38.33
CA ALA A 275 3.47 9.99 -38.88
C ALA A 275 3.06 9.87 -40.36
N ASP A 276 3.29 8.70 -40.96
CA ASP A 276 2.94 8.43 -42.36
C ASP A 276 1.42 8.42 -42.53
N ARG A 277 0.97 8.85 -43.70
CA ARG A 277 -0.46 8.95 -44.00
C ARG A 277 -1.16 7.59 -44.05
N VAL A 278 -0.43 6.54 -44.37
CA VAL A 278 -0.93 5.17 -44.47
C VAL A 278 -0.14 4.34 -43.47
N ALA A 279 -0.83 3.76 -42.49
CA ALA A 279 -0.24 2.89 -41.49
C ALA A 279 -0.18 1.44 -42.02
N ASP A 280 0.73 1.21 -42.97
CA ASP A 280 1.05 -0.13 -43.47
C ASP A 280 2.37 -0.66 -42.86
N GLU A 281 2.76 -1.89 -43.23
CA GLU A 281 3.98 -2.54 -42.72
C GLU A 281 5.27 -1.81 -43.13
N GLY A 282 5.22 -0.94 -44.15
CA GLY A 282 6.36 -0.18 -44.65
C GLY A 282 6.49 1.22 -44.05
N ALA A 283 5.53 1.65 -43.24
CA ALA A 283 5.54 2.97 -42.60
C ALA A 283 6.69 3.12 -41.58
N ASP A 284 7.16 4.36 -41.35
CA ASP A 284 8.15 4.66 -40.32
C ASP A 284 7.53 4.55 -38.92
N TRP A 285 7.51 3.33 -38.37
CA TRP A 285 7.02 3.02 -37.03
C TRP A 285 8.04 3.41 -35.97
N ARG A 286 7.59 4.15 -34.96
CA ARG A 286 8.42 4.58 -33.83
C ARG A 286 7.80 4.17 -32.52
N GLU A 287 8.60 3.49 -31.70
CA GLU A 287 8.21 3.10 -30.35
C GLU A 287 8.03 4.33 -29.44
N TYR A 288 6.91 4.35 -28.72
CA TYR A 288 6.68 5.25 -27.60
C TYR A 288 7.21 4.61 -26.32
N GLY A 289 8.40 5.05 -25.90
CA GLY A 289 9.03 4.58 -24.68
C GLY A 289 8.26 4.98 -23.42
N PHE A 290 7.95 4.00 -22.58
CA PHE A 290 7.39 4.22 -21.25
C PHE A 290 8.45 4.75 -20.26
N HIS A 291 8.00 5.49 -19.24
CA HIS A 291 8.90 6.16 -18.31
C HIS A 291 9.58 5.19 -17.34
N GLY A 292 8.82 4.25 -16.77
CA GLY A 292 9.30 3.34 -15.74
C GLY A 292 9.25 1.85 -16.08
N LYS A 293 8.58 1.44 -17.16
CA LYS A 293 8.75 0.06 -17.67
C LYS A 293 10.17 -0.13 -18.22
N PRO A 294 10.72 -1.35 -18.16
CA PRO A 294 11.90 -1.67 -18.94
C PRO A 294 11.54 -1.64 -20.44
N GLY A 295 12.44 -1.05 -21.22
CA GLY A 295 12.37 -0.96 -22.68
C GLY A 295 13.80 -1.12 -23.19
N ASP A 296 14.46 0.00 -23.48
CA ASP A 296 15.90 0.01 -23.79
C ASP A 296 16.72 -0.72 -22.71
N VAL A 297 17.39 -1.80 -23.11
CA VAL A 297 18.24 -2.65 -22.26
C VAL A 297 19.47 -1.93 -21.71
N ARG A 298 19.84 -0.77 -22.28
CA ARG A 298 20.95 0.06 -21.81
C ARG A 298 20.50 1.13 -20.81
N ARG A 299 19.19 1.29 -20.60
CA ARG A 299 18.63 2.30 -19.70
C ARG A 299 18.50 1.74 -18.29
N LEU A 300 19.16 2.39 -17.33
CA LEU A 300 18.94 2.10 -15.92
C LEU A 300 17.53 2.55 -15.50
N PRO A 301 16.72 1.68 -14.83
CA PRO A 301 15.43 2.08 -14.29
C PRO A 301 15.55 3.20 -13.25
N ARG A 302 14.54 4.05 -13.14
CA ARG A 302 14.54 5.21 -12.22
C ARG A 302 13.68 4.94 -10.98
N LEU A 303 13.92 5.72 -9.93
CA LEU A 303 13.05 5.74 -8.76
C LEU A 303 11.84 6.65 -9.07
N PHE A 304 10.65 6.06 -9.05
CA PHE A 304 9.37 6.75 -9.27
C PHE A 304 8.49 6.73 -8.03
N ALA A 305 8.47 5.62 -7.30
CA ALA A 305 7.73 5.52 -6.04
C ALA A 305 8.19 6.64 -5.08
N PRO A 306 7.28 7.35 -4.40
CA PRO A 306 5.85 7.03 -4.22
C PRO A 306 4.92 7.39 -5.39
N TYR A 307 5.38 8.11 -6.42
CA TYR A 307 4.53 8.44 -7.57
C TYR A 307 4.12 7.19 -8.35
N HIS A 308 2.87 7.18 -8.83
CA HIS A 308 2.28 6.04 -9.53
C HIS A 308 2.14 6.32 -11.04
N LEU A 309 3.03 5.72 -11.83
CA LEU A 309 2.94 5.70 -13.29
C LEU A 309 1.84 4.74 -13.77
N ARG A 310 0.59 5.21 -13.75
CA ARG A 310 -0.59 4.36 -13.99
C ARG A 310 -0.59 3.67 -15.35
N LEU A 311 -0.18 4.37 -16.41
CA LEU A 311 -0.05 3.82 -17.76
C LEU A 311 0.94 2.67 -17.80
N ASP A 312 2.15 2.89 -17.28
CA ASP A 312 3.19 1.88 -17.18
C ASP A 312 2.72 0.62 -16.43
N TRP A 313 2.05 0.81 -15.29
CA TRP A 313 1.48 -0.28 -14.50
C TRP A 313 0.38 -1.04 -15.24
N MET A 314 -0.53 -0.33 -15.92
CA MET A 314 -1.58 -0.96 -16.72
C MET A 314 -1.01 -1.77 -17.87
N MET A 315 0.04 -1.28 -18.54
CA MET A 315 0.71 -2.02 -19.60
C MET A 315 1.45 -3.25 -19.08
N TRP A 316 1.92 -3.26 -17.82
CA TRP A 316 2.44 -4.49 -17.20
C TRP A 316 1.33 -5.53 -17.01
N PHE A 317 0.16 -5.13 -16.52
CA PHE A 317 -0.98 -6.04 -16.42
C PHE A 317 -1.48 -6.53 -17.79
N ALA A 318 -1.51 -5.67 -18.80
CA ALA A 318 -1.89 -6.04 -20.15
C ALA A 318 -0.98 -7.15 -20.71
N ALA A 319 0.32 -7.09 -20.42
CA ALA A 319 1.27 -8.12 -20.84
C ALA A 319 1.12 -9.46 -20.09
N LEU A 320 0.53 -9.48 -18.89
CA LEU A 320 0.31 -10.70 -18.10
C LEU A 320 -0.92 -11.50 -18.54
N SER A 321 -1.87 -10.86 -19.22
CA SER A 321 -3.11 -11.48 -19.69
C SER A 321 -3.18 -11.39 -21.21
N PRO A 322 -2.43 -12.22 -21.95
CA PRO A 322 -2.51 -12.25 -23.40
C PRO A 322 -3.82 -12.91 -23.82
N ALA A 323 -4.90 -12.11 -23.86
CA ALA A 323 -6.26 -12.46 -24.30
C ALA A 323 -6.95 -13.64 -23.59
#